data_AF-A0A959SY71-F1
#
_entry.id   AF-A0A959SY71-F1
#
_cell.length_a   1.000
_cell.length_b   1.000
_cell.length_c   1.000
_cell.angle_alpha   90.00
_cell.angle_beta   90.00
_cell.angle_gamma   90.00
#
_symmetry.space_group_name_H-M   'P 1'
#
loop_
_entity.id
_entity.type
_entity.pdbx_description
1 polymer ?
#
loop_
_entity_poly.entity_id
_entity_poly.type
_entity_poly.pdbx_seq_one_letter_code
_entity_poly.pdbx_strand_id
1 'polypeptide(L)' 'MKNWFFLLLLINGCIITHAQQKIQLPKPTKQQLKWHDQEFYLFTHFGPNTFTDKEWGHGDEPEDIFNPTDLDCRQWA' A
#
# COMPACT_ATOMS: atom_id res chain seq x y z
N MET A 1 -22.00 39.26 41.08
CA MET A 1 -22.44 39.11 39.67
C MET A 1 -21.27 39.09 38.68
N LYS A 2 -20.25 39.97 38.79
CA LYS A 2 -19.08 39.97 37.88
C LYS A 2 -18.24 38.67 37.89
N ASN A 3 -18.08 38.01 39.04
CA ASN A 3 -17.27 36.79 39.14
C ASN A 3 -17.89 35.57 38.43
N TRP A 4 -19.23 35.50 38.35
CA TRP A 4 -19.92 34.40 37.67
C TRP A 4 -19.83 34.54 36.14
N PHE A 5 -19.81 35.77 35.64
CA PHE A 5 -19.62 36.07 34.22
C PHE A 5 -18.25 35.62 33.73
N PHE A 6 -17.20 35.86 34.51
CA PHE A 6 -15.85 35.37 34.23
C PHE A 6 -15.75 33.84 34.28
N LEU A 7 -16.42 33.21 35.23
CA LEU A 7 -16.46 31.75 35.34
C LEU A 7 -17.17 31.11 34.12
N LEU A 8 -18.28 31.67 33.68
CA LEU A 8 -19.01 31.25 32.48
C LEU A 8 -18.18 31.43 31.20
N LEU A 9 -17.41 32.52 31.10
CA LEU A 9 -16.48 32.77 29.99
C LEU A 9 -15.36 31.73 29.93
N LEU A 10 -14.78 31.36 31.09
CA LEU A 10 -13.73 30.34 31.17
C LEU A 10 -14.26 28.94 30.82
N ILE A 11 -15.46 28.58 31.28
CA ILE A 11 -16.09 27.29 30.99
C ILE A 11 -16.44 27.18 29.50
N ASN A 12 -17.00 28.23 28.88
CA ASN A 12 -17.29 28.23 27.45
C ASN A 12 -16.03 28.15 26.58
N GLY A 13 -14.94 28.82 26.98
CA GLY A 13 -13.66 28.74 26.27
C GLY A 13 -13.06 27.33 26.26
N CYS A 14 -13.26 26.56 27.33
CA CYS A 14 -12.76 25.18 27.45
C CYS A 14 -13.53 24.18 26.57
N ILE A 15 -14.82 24.44 26.29
CA ILE A 15 -15.66 23.60 25.41
C ILE A 15 -15.28 23.81 23.93
N ILE A 16 -14.95 25.05 23.54
CA ILE A 16 -14.58 25.39 22.16
C ILE A 16 -13.23 24.74 21.76
N THR A 17 -12.26 24.63 22.69
CA THR A 17 -10.96 23.98 22.41
C THR A 17 -11.04 22.47 22.25
N HIS A 18 -12.05 21.81 22.82
CA HIS A 18 -12.26 20.36 22.66
C HIS A 18 -12.98 19.99 21.33
N ALA A 19 -13.57 20.96 20.62
CA ALA A 19 -14.32 20.71 19.39
C ALA A 19 -13.44 20.41 18.16
N GLN A 20 -12.12 20.61 18.24
CA GLN A 20 -11.17 20.27 17.19
C GLN A 20 -10.37 19.02 17.55
N GLN A 21 -11.04 17.86 17.66
CA GLN A 21 -10.33 16.59 17.62
C GLN A 21 -9.72 16.41 16.23
N LYS A 22 -8.39 16.54 16.14
CA LYS A 22 -7.66 16.28 14.91
C LYS A 22 -7.82 14.81 14.55
N ILE A 23 -8.43 14.52 13.41
CA ILE A 23 -8.52 13.16 12.88
C ILE A 23 -7.10 12.64 12.68
N GLN A 24 -6.75 11.55 13.36
CA GLN A 24 -5.48 10.87 13.15
C GLN A 24 -5.62 9.91 11.99
N LEU A 25 -5.02 10.27 10.85
CA LEU A 25 -4.97 9.42 9.68
C LEU A 25 -4.00 8.24 9.90
N PRO A 26 -4.23 7.08 9.25
CA PRO A 26 -3.30 5.98 9.30
C PRO A 26 -1.92 6.43 8.79
N LYS A 27 -0.87 6.01 9.48
CA LYS A 27 0.53 6.22 9.07
C LYS A 27 1.10 4.89 8.54
N PRO A 28 2.00 4.94 7.56
CA PRO A 28 2.63 3.73 7.05
C PRO A 28 3.47 3.05 8.14
N THR A 29 3.52 1.72 8.11
CA THR A 29 4.47 0.93 8.89
C THR A 29 5.89 1.15 8.38
N LYS A 30 6.89 0.73 9.15
CA LYS A 30 8.29 0.76 8.71
C LYS A 30 8.51 -0.01 7.41
N GLN A 31 7.79 -1.12 7.21
CA GLN A 31 7.84 -1.94 6.00
C GLN A 31 7.23 -1.22 4.80
N GLN A 32 6.11 -0.52 4.99
CA GLN A 32 5.48 0.28 3.93
C GLN A 32 6.36 1.45 3.51
N LEU A 33 7.03 2.12 4.46
CA LEU A 33 8.02 3.16 4.15
C LEU A 33 9.19 2.57 3.37
N LYS A 34 9.76 1.45 3.82
CA LYS A 34 10.87 0.80 3.11
C LYS A 34 10.50 0.41 1.67
N TRP A 35 9.29 -0.09 1.43
CA TRP A 35 8.79 -0.39 0.09
C TRP A 35 8.60 0.89 -0.74
N HIS A 36 8.00 1.92 -0.15
CA HIS A 36 7.79 3.21 -0.81
C HIS A 36 9.13 3.85 -1.22
N ASP A 37 10.15 3.77 -0.36
CA ASP A 37 11.51 4.27 -0.60
C ASP A 37 12.25 3.49 -1.71
N GLN A 38 11.74 2.34 -2.18
CA GLN A 38 12.33 1.64 -3.33
C GLN A 38 12.01 2.34 -4.66
N GLU A 39 10.93 3.11 -4.72
CA GLU A 39 10.42 3.91 -5.86
C GLU A 39 10.08 3.12 -7.14
N PHE A 40 10.95 2.22 -7.58
CA PHE A 40 10.84 1.44 -8.80
C PHE A 40 11.31 -0.01 -8.58
N TYR A 41 10.61 -0.95 -9.20
CA TYR A 41 10.97 -2.37 -9.23
C TYR A 41 10.37 -3.01 -10.49
N LEU A 42 10.92 -4.16 -10.91
CA LEU A 42 10.46 -4.88 -12.08
C LEU A 42 9.46 -5.98 -11.72
N PHE A 43 8.58 -6.29 -12.68
CA PHE A 43 7.70 -7.44 -12.64
C PHE A 43 7.91 -8.24 -13.94
N THR A 44 8.33 -9.50 -13.81
CA THR A 44 8.46 -10.44 -14.93
C THR A 44 7.30 -11.42 -14.95
N HIS A 45 6.55 -11.48 -16.05
CA HIS A 45 5.53 -12.51 -16.30
C HIS A 45 6.15 -13.60 -17.19
N PHE A 46 6.33 -14.79 -16.64
CA PHE A 46 6.93 -15.93 -17.34
C PHE A 46 6.36 -17.24 -16.80
N GLY A 47 5.94 -18.14 -17.68
CA GLY A 47 5.29 -19.39 -17.31
C GLY A 47 4.74 -20.15 -18.52
N PRO A 48 3.88 -21.17 -18.34
CA PRO A 48 3.27 -21.94 -19.44
C PRO A 48 2.58 -21.04 -20.50
N ASN A 49 2.01 -19.93 -20.04
CA ASN A 49 1.39 -18.89 -20.85
C ASN A 49 2.32 -18.27 -21.91
N THR A 50 3.63 -18.19 -21.60
CA THR A 50 4.66 -17.74 -22.55
C THR A 50 4.78 -18.67 -23.77
N PHE A 51 4.44 -19.94 -23.61
CA PHE A 51 4.54 -20.98 -24.65
C PHE A 51 3.20 -21.28 -25.33
N THR A 52 2.09 -20.78 -24.79
CA THR A 52 0.74 -20.97 -25.36
C THR A 52 0.17 -19.72 -26.01
N ASP A 53 0.90 -18.59 -25.98
CA ASP A 53 0.44 -17.29 -26.47
C ASP A 53 -0.89 -16.85 -25.82
N LYS A 54 -0.99 -17.03 -24.50
CA LYS A 54 -2.17 -16.67 -23.71
C LYS A 54 -1.79 -15.75 -22.56
N GLU A 55 -2.62 -14.75 -22.31
CA GLU A 55 -2.50 -13.93 -21.10
C GLU A 55 -2.92 -14.73 -19.85
N TRP A 56 -4.03 -15.48 -19.94
CA TRP A 56 -4.59 -16.25 -18.83
C TRP A 56 -4.67 -17.72 -19.24
N GLY A 57 -4.09 -18.60 -18.42
CA GLY A 57 -4.12 -20.04 -18.65
C GLY A 57 -5.47 -20.63 -18.27
N HIS A 58 -5.77 -21.82 -18.78
CA HIS A 58 -6.93 -22.59 -18.34
C HIS A 58 -6.60 -23.52 -17.17
N GLY A 59 -5.31 -23.74 -16.90
CA GLY A 59 -4.83 -24.62 -15.83
C GLY A 59 -4.81 -26.09 -16.22
N ASP A 60 -5.07 -26.40 -17.50
CA ASP A 60 -5.00 -27.73 -18.10
C ASP A 60 -3.91 -27.81 -19.19
N GLU A 61 -3.06 -26.79 -19.29
CA GLU A 61 -1.89 -26.80 -20.16
C GLU A 61 -0.98 -28.00 -19.84
N PRO A 62 -0.49 -28.74 -20.85
CA PRO A 62 0.46 -29.84 -20.64
C PRO A 62 1.72 -29.36 -19.92
N GLU A 63 2.21 -30.10 -18.92
CA GLU A 63 3.40 -29.70 -18.15
C GLU A 63 4.66 -29.55 -19.03
N ASP A 64 4.78 -30.36 -20.08
CA ASP A 64 5.91 -30.37 -21.01
C ASP A 64 5.98 -29.15 -21.93
N ILE A 65 4.92 -28.33 -21.97
CA ILE A 65 4.92 -27.07 -22.74
C ILE A 65 5.84 -26.03 -22.14
N PHE A 66 6.09 -26.09 -20.83
CA PHE A 66 7.02 -25.19 -20.15
C PHE A 66 8.46 -25.69 -20.35
N ASN A 67 9.06 -25.30 -21.47
CA ASN A 67 10.37 -25.81 -21.87
C ASN A 67 11.26 -24.70 -22.47
N PRO A 68 11.79 -23.76 -21.66
CA PRO A 68 12.70 -22.74 -22.15
C PRO A 68 14.03 -23.35 -22.61
N THR A 69 14.53 -22.93 -23.78
CA THR A 69 15.75 -23.50 -24.37
C THR A 69 17.05 -22.93 -23.79
N ASP A 70 17.04 -21.65 -23.42
CA ASP A 70 18.25 -20.90 -23.04
C ASP A 70 17.99 -19.97 -21.85
N LEU A 71 17.24 -20.44 -20.84
CA LEU A 71 16.90 -19.64 -19.66
C LEU A 71 18.15 -19.29 -18.84
N ASP A 72 18.47 -17.99 -18.78
CA ASP A 72 19.43 -17.43 -17.82
C ASP A 72 18.79 -16.31 -17.00
N CYS A 73 18.34 -16.63 -15.78
CA CYS A 73 17.75 -15.64 -14.88
C CYS A 73 18.74 -14.54 -14.45
N ARG A 74 20.05 -14.72 -14.64
CA ARG A 74 21.03 -13.66 -14.36
C ARG A 74 21.00 -12.57 -15.43
N GLN A 75 20.64 -12.91 -16.67
CA GLN A 75 20.50 -11.95 -17.76
C GLN A 75 19.34 -10.96 -17.53
N TRP A 76 18.39 -11.31 -16.65
CA TRP A 76 17.23 -10.47 -16.33
C TRP A 76 17.55 -9.34 -15.32
N ALA A 77 18.69 -9.42 -14.63
CA ALA A 77 19.04 -8.60 -13.47
C ALA A 77 20.13 -7.56 -13.77
#